data_AF-A0A9E5N703-F1
#
_entry.id   AF-A0A9E5N703-F1
#
_cell.length_a   1.000
_cell.length_b   1.000
_cell.length_c   1.000
_cell.angle_alpha   90.00
_cell.angle_beta   90.00
_cell.angle_gamma   90.00
#
_symmetry.space_group_name_H-M   'P 1'
#
loop_
_entity.id
_entity.type
_entity.pdbx_description
1 polymer ?
#
loop_
_entity_poly.entity_id
_entity_poly.type
_entity_poly.pdbx_seq_one_letter_code
_entity_poly.pdbx_strand_id
1 'polypeptide(L)'
;FHLIPSGIISGKFCVIGSGLVVDLGVLLEEKQGLEARGIQVEGKLAISDHCHLIFPYHKALEKADEERLGSRRIGSTLRGIGPAYTDKASRRGIRLGELAYPESFREHLENNVAEKNEILSKIYGAEPLAAETIYEVTMEHYRHISHMITDTSVLVNRTLNEGKQVLFEG
;
A
#
# COMPACT_ATOMS: atom_id res chain seq x y z
N PHE A 1 -9.01 3.19 11.97
CA PHE A 1 -8.37 3.50 10.68
C PHE A 1 -6.88 3.55 10.95
N HIS A 2 -6.09 3.05 10.01
CA HIS A 2 -4.67 2.75 10.10
C HIS A 2 -3.89 3.52 9.04
N LEU A 3 -4.46 3.72 7.84
CA LEU A 3 -3.80 4.39 6.73
C LEU A 3 -4.28 5.83 6.55
N ILE A 4 -5.60 6.07 6.69
CA ILE A 4 -6.16 7.41 6.50
C ILE A 4 -5.84 8.27 7.74
N PRO A 5 -5.17 9.43 7.57
CA PRO A 5 -4.80 10.29 8.69
C PRO A 5 -5.99 10.75 9.53
N SER A 6 -5.76 10.90 10.84
CA SER A 6 -6.79 11.23 11.84
C SER A 6 -7.54 12.54 11.57
N GLY A 7 -6.90 13.50 10.91
CA GLY A 7 -7.48 14.79 10.54
C GLY A 7 -8.75 14.69 9.68
N ILE A 8 -8.98 13.54 9.03
CA ILE A 8 -10.16 13.31 8.18
C ILE A 8 -11.46 13.42 8.98
N ILE A 9 -11.45 13.00 10.26
CA ILE A 9 -12.61 13.07 11.14
C ILE A 9 -12.98 14.52 11.45
N SER A 10 -11.98 15.39 11.61
CA SER A 10 -12.17 16.83 11.81
C SER A 10 -12.44 17.57 10.49
N GLY A 11 -12.63 16.83 9.39
CA GLY A 11 -12.91 17.36 8.07
C GLY A 11 -11.76 18.11 7.43
N LYS A 12 -10.51 17.90 7.89
CA LYS A 12 -9.30 18.47 7.32
C LYS A 12 -8.89 17.72 6.06
N PHE A 13 -8.18 18.42 5.17
CA PHE A 13 -7.54 17.77 4.03
C PHE A 13 -6.37 16.91 4.51
N CYS A 14 -6.33 15.66 4.07
CA CYS A 14 -5.38 14.64 4.51
C CYS A 14 -4.54 14.15 3.35
N VAL A 15 -3.32 13.72 3.67
CA VAL A 15 -2.32 13.28 2.70
C VAL A 15 -1.71 11.97 3.17
N ILE A 16 -1.69 10.96 2.30
CA ILE A 16 -0.87 9.76 2.45
C ILE A 16 0.42 9.98 1.66
N GLY A 17 1.52 10.20 2.38
CA GLY A 17 2.82 10.52 1.78
C GLY A 17 3.60 9.29 1.28
N SER A 18 4.59 9.53 0.42
CA SER A 18 5.45 8.52 -0.23
C SER A 18 6.29 7.66 0.72
N GLY A 19 6.38 8.04 1.99
CA GLY A 19 7.05 7.27 3.03
C GLY A 19 6.40 5.91 3.28
N LEU A 20 5.08 5.81 3.10
CA LEU A 20 4.28 4.65 3.48
C LEU A 20 4.36 3.49 2.48
N VAL A 21 4.04 2.30 3.00
CA VAL A 21 3.61 1.13 2.25
C VAL A 21 2.09 1.00 2.39
N VAL A 22 1.37 0.83 1.29
CA VAL A 22 -0.08 0.93 1.23
C VAL A 22 -0.68 -0.36 0.70
N ASP A 23 -1.57 -0.97 1.48
CA ASP A 23 -2.47 -2.01 0.99
C ASP A 23 -3.75 -1.35 0.47
N LEU A 24 -4.05 -1.50 -0.82
CA LEU A 24 -5.21 -0.86 -1.43
C LEU A 24 -6.54 -1.42 -0.93
N GLY A 25 -6.60 -2.71 -0.59
CA GLY A 25 -7.81 -3.32 -0.02
C GLY A 25 -8.10 -2.72 1.35
N VAL A 26 -7.10 -2.66 2.23
CA VAL A 26 -7.24 -2.05 3.56
C VAL A 26 -7.60 -0.56 3.46
N LEU A 27 -7.00 0.18 2.53
CA LEU A 27 -7.33 1.58 2.31
C LEU A 27 -8.80 1.77 1.91
N LEU A 28 -9.30 0.93 1.01
CA LEU A 28 -10.70 0.98 0.55
C LEU A 28 -11.68 0.58 1.66
N GLU A 29 -11.38 -0.47 2.42
CA GLU A 29 -12.18 -0.86 3.59
C GLU A 29 -12.27 0.28 4.61
N GLU A 30 -11.16 0.97 4.88
CA GLU A 30 -11.15 2.12 5.79
C GLU A 30 -11.96 3.29 5.25
N LYS A 31 -11.81 3.61 3.95
CA LYS A 31 -12.60 4.65 3.29
C LYS A 31 -14.10 4.36 3.42
N GLN A 32 -14.52 3.15 3.07
CA GLN A 32 -15.92 2.72 3.16
C GLN A 32 -16.44 2.78 4.60
N GLY A 33 -15.64 2.34 5.57
CA GLY A 33 -16.01 2.38 6.98
C GLY A 33 -16.18 3.81 7.53
N LEU A 34 -15.39 4.77 7.05
CA LEU A 34 -15.54 6.19 7.39
C LEU A 34 -16.78 6.79 6.74
N GLU A 35 -17.01 6.51 5.46
CA GLU A 35 -18.17 7.02 4.71
C GLU A 35 -19.49 6.48 5.26
N ALA A 36 -19.52 5.20 5.67
CA ALA A 36 -20.67 4.60 6.36
C ALA A 36 -21.01 5.29 7.70
N ARG A 37 -20.05 6.00 8.31
CA ARG A 37 -20.23 6.79 9.54
C ARG A 37 -20.51 8.27 9.26
N GLY A 38 -20.75 8.64 8.00
CA GLY A 38 -21.01 10.02 7.59
C GLY A 38 -19.77 10.90 7.49
N ILE A 39 -18.56 10.33 7.51
CA ILE A 39 -17.31 11.08 7.36
C ILE A 39 -16.94 11.13 5.88
N GLN A 40 -16.95 12.34 5.30
CA GLN A 40 -16.58 12.55 3.89
C GLN A 40 -15.07 12.39 3.68
N VAL A 41 -14.67 11.34 2.95
CA VAL A 41 -13.28 11.11 2.54
C VAL A 41 -13.00 11.72 1.16
N GLU A 42 -13.96 11.55 0.25
CA GLU A 42 -13.87 12.02 -1.13
C GLU A 42 -13.65 13.54 -1.21
N GLY A 43 -12.66 13.96 -2.01
CA GLY A 43 -12.21 15.36 -2.11
C GLY A 43 -11.42 15.88 -0.90
N LYS A 44 -11.16 15.07 0.12
CA LYS A 44 -10.36 15.43 1.31
C LYS A 44 -9.14 14.55 1.53
N LEU A 45 -8.87 13.60 0.63
CA LEU A 45 -7.71 12.72 0.70
C LEU A 45 -6.91 12.80 -0.59
N ALA A 46 -5.60 12.98 -0.44
CA ALA A 46 -4.63 12.81 -1.52
C ALA A 46 -3.65 11.67 -1.16
N ILE A 47 -3.28 10.87 -2.15
CA ILE A 47 -2.38 9.72 -1.98
C ILE A 47 -1.17 9.92 -2.90
N SER A 48 0.04 9.72 -2.38
CA SER A 48 1.23 9.81 -3.22
C SER A 48 1.26 8.66 -4.22
N ASP A 49 1.44 9.01 -5.47
CA ASP A 49 1.90 8.12 -6.54
C ASP A 49 3.21 7.37 -6.20
N HIS A 50 4.05 7.92 -5.34
CA HIS A 50 5.33 7.32 -4.90
C HIS A 50 5.19 6.33 -3.73
N CYS A 51 4.00 6.13 -3.17
CA CYS A 51 3.77 5.09 -2.15
C CYS A 51 4.05 3.71 -2.72
N HIS A 52 4.72 2.85 -1.94
CA HIS A 52 4.90 1.45 -2.32
C HIS A 52 3.65 0.65 -1.97
N LEU A 53 3.34 -0.37 -2.76
CA LEU A 53 2.15 -1.19 -2.56
C LEU A 53 2.46 -2.47 -1.77
N ILE A 54 1.50 -2.85 -0.92
CA ILE A 54 1.48 -4.16 -0.26
C ILE A 54 0.61 -5.09 -1.08
N PHE A 55 1.16 -6.24 -1.47
CA PHE A 55 0.46 -7.31 -2.18
C PHE A 55 0.28 -8.55 -1.29
N PRO A 56 -0.57 -9.51 -1.69
CA PRO A 56 -0.76 -10.76 -0.97
C PRO A 56 0.53 -11.55 -0.72
N TYR A 57 1.50 -11.51 -1.64
CA TYR A 57 2.79 -12.18 -1.46
C TYR A 57 3.62 -11.60 -0.32
N HIS A 58 3.50 -10.31 -0.01
CA HIS A 58 4.17 -9.73 1.16
C HIS A 58 3.61 -10.29 2.46
N LYS A 59 2.27 -10.44 2.55
CA LYS A 59 1.61 -11.04 3.72
C LYS A 59 1.98 -12.51 3.87
N ALA A 60 2.00 -13.26 2.77
CA ALA A 60 2.37 -14.66 2.75
C ALA A 60 3.84 -14.86 3.21
N LEU A 61 4.76 -14.03 2.70
CA LEU A 61 6.17 -14.08 3.10
C LEU A 61 6.37 -13.73 4.58
N GLU A 62 5.72 -12.68 5.09
CA GLU A 62 5.84 -12.30 6.50
C GLU A 62 5.30 -13.41 7.42
N LYS A 63 4.15 -13.99 7.06
CA LYS A 63 3.55 -15.11 7.80
C LYS A 63 4.47 -16.33 7.80
N ALA A 64 4.96 -16.74 6.64
CA ALA A 64 5.83 -17.90 6.51
C ALA A 64 7.14 -17.73 7.31
N ASP A 65 7.72 -16.53 7.31
CA ASP A 65 8.95 -16.27 8.07
C ASP A 65 8.71 -16.28 9.58
N GLU A 66 7.62 -15.66 10.07
CA GLU A 66 7.24 -15.70 11.49
C GLU A 66 6.96 -17.13 11.97
N GLU A 67 6.28 -17.95 11.17
CA GLU A 67 6.03 -19.37 11.46
C GLU A 67 7.34 -20.17 11.54
N ARG A 68 8.25 -19.95 10.59
CA ARG A 68 9.57 -20.60 10.56
C ARG A 68 10.42 -20.22 11.78
N LEU A 69 10.35 -18.99 12.25
CA LEU A 69 11.11 -18.53 13.41
C LEU A 69 10.63 -19.16 14.73
N GLY A 70 9.39 -19.63 14.80
CA GLY A 70 8.83 -20.35 15.94
C GLY A 70 8.93 -19.54 17.23
N SER A 71 9.67 -20.03 18.23
CA SER A 71 9.89 -19.33 19.49
C SER A 71 10.68 -18.02 19.38
N ARG A 72 11.34 -17.78 18.24
CA ARG A 72 12.11 -16.56 17.94
C ARG A 72 11.35 -15.57 17.05
N ARG A 73 10.05 -15.77 16.87
CA ARG A 73 9.19 -14.83 16.13
C ARG A 73 9.30 -13.42 16.71
N ILE A 74 9.20 -12.43 15.83
CA ILE A 74 9.25 -11.02 16.21
C ILE A 74 7.90 -10.59 16.83
N GLY A 75 6.80 -11.20 16.39
CA GLY A 75 5.44 -10.77 16.72
C GLY A 75 4.96 -9.70 15.75
N SER A 76 5.17 -9.93 14.44
CA SER A 76 4.76 -8.98 13.41
C SER A 76 3.23 -8.83 13.34
N THR A 77 2.77 -7.76 12.69
CA THR A 77 1.33 -7.55 12.48
C THR A 77 0.74 -8.45 11.38
N LEU A 78 1.57 -9.22 10.66
CA LEU A 78 1.20 -10.10 9.55
C LEU A 78 0.46 -9.36 8.41
N ARG A 79 0.75 -8.06 8.26
CA ARG A 79 0.16 -7.18 7.25
C ARG A 79 1.05 -7.01 6.01
N GLY A 80 2.21 -7.66 5.96
CA GLY A 80 3.18 -7.56 4.86
C GLY A 80 4.03 -6.30 4.90
N ILE A 81 4.10 -5.60 6.04
CA ILE A 81 4.79 -4.30 6.16
C ILE A 81 6.30 -4.49 5.99
N GLY A 82 6.90 -5.47 6.68
CA GLY A 82 8.33 -5.74 6.59
C GLY A 82 8.79 -6.11 5.18
N PRO A 83 8.15 -7.12 4.54
CA PRO A 83 8.48 -7.49 3.16
C PRO A 83 8.27 -6.35 2.15
N ALA A 84 7.21 -5.54 2.28
CA ALA A 84 7.01 -4.40 1.38
C ALA A 84 8.13 -3.34 1.50
N TYR A 85 8.60 -3.05 2.72
CA TYR A 85 9.76 -2.18 2.91
C TYR A 85 11.07 -2.82 2.43
N THR A 86 11.19 -4.15 2.48
CA THR A 86 12.33 -4.87 1.90
C THR A 86 12.36 -4.72 0.38
N ASP A 87 11.22 -4.85 -0.28
CA ASP A 87 11.11 -4.66 -1.73
C ASP A 87 11.37 -3.19 -2.11
N LYS A 88 10.92 -2.23 -1.30
CA LYS A 88 11.30 -0.80 -1.44
C LYS A 88 12.82 -0.60 -1.35
N ALA A 89 13.47 -1.14 -0.32
CA ALA A 89 14.91 -0.99 -0.10
C ALA A 89 15.74 -1.69 -1.19
N SER A 90 15.27 -2.82 -1.70
CA SER A 90 15.92 -3.57 -2.78
C SER A 90 15.65 -3.01 -4.18
N ARG A 91 14.80 -1.98 -4.29
CA ARG A 91 14.37 -1.35 -5.55
C ARG A 91 13.58 -2.29 -6.46
N ARG A 92 12.83 -3.23 -5.86
CA ARG A 92 11.96 -4.20 -6.54
C ARG A 92 10.46 -4.00 -6.23
N GLY A 93 10.14 -3.09 -5.31
CA GLY A 93 8.76 -2.84 -4.96
C GLY A 93 8.02 -2.05 -6.04
N ILE A 94 6.73 -2.35 -6.20
CA ILE A 94 5.84 -1.64 -7.12
C ILE A 94 5.26 -0.43 -6.38
N ARG A 95 5.33 0.74 -7.03
CA ARG A 95 4.73 1.98 -6.54
C ARG A 95 3.33 2.21 -7.11
N LEU A 96 2.51 2.96 -6.39
CA LEU A 96 1.13 3.24 -6.77
C LEU A 96 1.00 3.91 -8.15
N GLY A 97 1.92 4.82 -8.50
CA GLY A 97 1.94 5.48 -9.81
C GLY A 97 2.18 4.54 -10.98
N GLU A 98 2.78 3.35 -10.75
CA GLU A 98 2.98 2.36 -11.81
C GLU A 98 1.66 1.77 -12.31
N LEU A 99 0.60 1.77 -11.49
CA LEU A 99 -0.72 1.26 -11.87
C LEU A 99 -1.39 2.09 -12.98
N ALA A 100 -0.91 3.32 -13.22
CA ALA A 100 -1.34 4.13 -14.36
C ALA A 100 -0.85 3.57 -15.72
N TYR A 101 0.07 2.60 -15.71
CA TYR A 101 0.66 1.96 -16.88
C TYR A 101 0.45 0.44 -16.81
N PRO A 102 -0.76 -0.07 -17.14
CA PRO A 102 -1.17 -1.44 -16.81
C PRO A 102 -0.27 -2.54 -17.39
N GLU A 103 0.25 -2.35 -18.60
CA GLU A 103 1.15 -3.32 -19.24
C GLU A 103 2.48 -3.45 -18.49
N SER A 104 3.12 -2.32 -18.16
CA SER A 104 4.37 -2.31 -17.40
C SER A 104 4.17 -2.79 -15.96
N PHE A 105 3.06 -2.41 -15.33
CA PHE A 105 2.70 -2.93 -14.01
C PHE A 105 2.51 -4.45 -14.03
N ARG A 106 1.80 -4.99 -15.03
CA ARG A 106 1.58 -6.43 -15.18
C ARG A 106 2.90 -7.18 -15.27
N GLU A 107 3.81 -6.75 -16.15
CA GLU A 107 5.12 -7.37 -16.30
C GLU A 107 5.92 -7.34 -14.99
N HIS A 108 5.95 -6.19 -14.31
CA HIS A 108 6.64 -6.04 -13.02
C HIS A 108 6.04 -6.96 -11.95
N LEU A 109 4.70 -7.03 -11.87
CA LEU A 109 3.99 -7.89 -10.93
C LEU A 109 4.26 -9.37 -11.19
N GLU A 110 4.19 -9.81 -12.45
CA GLU A 110 4.45 -11.20 -12.83
C GLU A 110 5.87 -11.63 -12.45
N ASN A 111 6.87 -10.78 -12.71
CA ASN A 111 8.26 -11.02 -12.31
C ASN A 111 8.41 -11.14 -10.78
N ASN A 112 7.79 -10.22 -10.03
CA ASN A 112 7.85 -10.26 -8.57
C ASN A 112 7.14 -11.51 -8.00
N VAL A 113 5.94 -11.83 -8.51
CA VAL A 113 5.18 -13.00 -8.07
C VAL A 113 5.95 -14.29 -8.38
N ALA A 114 6.57 -14.40 -9.56
CA ALA A 114 7.42 -15.55 -9.90
C ALA A 114 8.57 -15.73 -8.90
N GLU A 115 9.34 -14.66 -8.62
CA GLU A 115 10.44 -14.68 -7.65
C GLU A 115 9.94 -15.06 -6.24
N LYS A 116 8.87 -14.42 -5.76
CA LYS A 116 8.34 -14.67 -4.42
C LYS A 116 7.75 -16.08 -4.30
N ASN A 117 7.15 -16.61 -5.35
CA ASN A 117 6.64 -17.99 -5.38
C ASN A 117 7.77 -19.01 -5.30
N GLU A 118 8.95 -18.76 -5.87
CA GLU A 118 10.10 -19.65 -5.68
C GLU A 118 10.49 -19.74 -4.21
N ILE A 119 10.50 -18.59 -3.52
CA ILE A 119 10.80 -18.50 -2.08
C ILE A 119 9.72 -19.21 -1.26
N LEU A 120 8.45 -18.88 -1.49
CA LEU A 120 7.31 -19.46 -0.78
C LEU A 120 7.27 -20.99 -0.92
N SER A 121 7.39 -21.50 -2.14
CA SER A 121 7.31 -22.95 -2.40
C SER A 121 8.57 -23.70 -1.96
N LYS A 122 9.77 -23.24 -2.35
CA LYS A 122 11.01 -24.02 -2.16
C LYS A 122 11.61 -23.86 -0.76
N ILE A 123 11.44 -22.70 -0.12
CA ILE A 123 12.03 -22.42 1.20
C ILE A 123 11.01 -22.66 2.30
N TYR A 124 9.78 -22.18 2.12
CA TYR A 124 8.76 -22.23 3.16
C TYR A 124 7.74 -23.37 3.00
N GLY A 125 7.70 -24.05 1.84
CA GLY A 125 6.68 -25.06 1.57
C GLY A 125 5.26 -24.49 1.54
N ALA A 126 5.12 -23.19 1.28
CA ALA A 126 3.83 -22.50 1.19
C ALA A 126 3.27 -22.54 -0.24
N GLU A 127 1.94 -22.47 -0.34
CA GLU A 127 1.25 -22.47 -1.63
C GLU A 127 1.62 -21.23 -2.47
N PRO A 128 1.89 -21.42 -3.78
CA PRO A 128 2.17 -20.31 -4.68
C PRO A 128 0.92 -19.47 -4.95
N LEU A 129 1.14 -18.19 -5.25
CA LEU A 129 0.09 -17.22 -5.57
C LEU A 129 -0.02 -17.01 -7.08
N ALA A 130 -1.24 -16.79 -7.58
CA ALA A 130 -1.47 -16.48 -8.99
C ALA A 130 -1.31 -14.98 -9.26
N ALA A 131 -0.41 -14.62 -10.18
CA ALA A 131 -0.18 -13.22 -10.56
C ALA A 131 -1.44 -12.57 -11.16
N GLU A 132 -2.19 -13.30 -11.98
CA GLU A 132 -3.42 -12.81 -12.61
C GLU A 132 -4.46 -12.36 -11.57
N THR A 133 -4.71 -13.19 -10.55
CA THR A 133 -5.66 -12.84 -9.48
C THR A 133 -5.22 -11.58 -8.73
N ILE A 134 -3.93 -11.44 -8.45
CA ILE A 134 -3.39 -10.25 -7.78
C ILE A 134 -3.55 -9.02 -8.69
N TYR A 135 -3.28 -9.16 -9.99
CA TYR A 135 -3.44 -8.10 -10.97
C TYR A 135 -4.88 -7.60 -11.04
N GLU A 136 -5.84 -8.51 -11.25
CA GLU A 136 -7.26 -8.18 -11.42
C GLU A 136 -7.79 -7.40 -10.21
N VAL A 137 -7.55 -7.93 -9.00
CA VAL A 137 -7.98 -7.29 -7.75
C VAL A 137 -7.30 -5.94 -7.56
N THR A 138 -6.00 -5.83 -7.85
CA THR A 138 -5.26 -4.57 -7.70
C THR A 138 -5.80 -3.50 -8.66
N MET A 139 -6.07 -3.86 -9.91
CA MET A 139 -6.60 -2.93 -10.92
C MET A 139 -8.05 -2.55 -10.63
N GLU A 140 -8.85 -3.44 -10.07
CA GLU A 140 -10.18 -3.11 -9.55
C GLU A 140 -10.09 -2.08 -8.43
N HIS A 141 -9.26 -2.32 -7.41
CA HIS A 141 -9.05 -1.36 -6.33
C HIS A 141 -8.52 0.00 -6.83
N TYR A 142 -7.58 -0.02 -7.76
CA TYR A 142 -6.99 1.18 -8.35
C TYR A 142 -8.05 2.09 -9.00
N ARG A 143 -9.03 1.51 -9.72
CA ARG A 143 -10.12 2.30 -10.33
C ARG A 143 -10.88 3.14 -9.31
N HIS A 144 -11.08 2.61 -8.10
CA HIS A 144 -11.80 3.29 -7.02
C HIS A 144 -11.00 4.40 -6.32
N ILE A 145 -9.68 4.45 -6.50
CA ILE A 145 -8.82 5.43 -5.82
C ILE A 145 -8.04 6.34 -6.76
N SER A 146 -8.04 6.05 -8.07
CA SER A 146 -7.18 6.69 -9.07
C SER A 146 -7.27 8.22 -9.08
N HIS A 147 -8.46 8.77 -8.82
CA HIS A 147 -8.72 10.21 -8.76
C HIS A 147 -8.15 10.91 -7.52
N MET A 148 -7.75 10.16 -6.48
CA MET A 148 -7.11 10.70 -5.28
C MET A 148 -5.58 10.72 -5.38
N ILE A 149 -5.00 10.18 -6.45
CA ILE A 149 -3.55 10.01 -6.60
C ILE A 149 -2.93 11.30 -7.16
N THR A 150 -1.86 11.78 -6.52
CA THR A 150 -1.17 13.01 -6.95
C THR A 150 0.27 13.07 -6.44
N ASP A 151 1.04 14.05 -6.92
CA ASP A 151 2.33 14.41 -6.33
C ASP A 151 2.09 15.14 -5.00
N THR A 152 2.12 14.37 -3.92
CA THR A 152 1.91 14.89 -2.57
C THR A 152 3.04 15.79 -2.09
N SER A 153 4.26 15.64 -2.61
CA SER A 153 5.38 16.52 -2.25
C SER A 153 5.12 17.93 -2.76
N VAL A 154 4.71 18.07 -4.02
CA VAL A 154 4.34 19.37 -4.61
C VAL A 154 3.14 19.96 -3.88
N LEU A 155 2.12 19.16 -3.58
CA LEU A 155 0.93 19.60 -2.86
C LEU A 155 1.26 20.18 -1.47
N VAL A 156 2.05 19.45 -0.68
CA VAL A 156 2.44 19.86 0.67
C VAL A 156 3.36 21.08 0.64
N ASN A 157 4.38 21.10 -0.23
CA ASN A 157 5.29 22.24 -0.35
C ASN A 157 4.56 23.52 -0.80
N ARG A 158 3.63 23.42 -1.76
CA ARG A 158 2.79 24.56 -2.16
C ARG A 158 1.96 25.08 -0.99
N THR A 159 1.34 24.18 -0.24
CA THR A 159 0.52 24.51 0.94
C THR A 159 1.34 25.26 2.00
N LEU A 160 2.57 24.79 2.27
CA LEU A 160 3.51 25.45 3.18
C LEU A 160 3.94 26.84 2.67
N ASN A 161 4.24 26.96 1.38
CA ASN A 161 4.63 28.24 0.76
C ASN A 161 3.50 29.28 0.77
N GLU A 162 2.24 28.85 0.77
CA GLU A 162 1.07 29.70 0.96
C GLU A 162 0.87 30.14 2.43
N GLY A 163 1.76 29.75 3.35
CA GLY A 163 1.70 30.08 4.77
C GLY A 163 0.66 29.28 5.56
N LYS A 164 0.13 28.19 4.99
CA LYS A 164 -0.84 27.31 5.68
C LYS A 164 -0.12 26.36 6.64
N GLN A 165 -0.85 25.93 7.66
CA GLN A 165 -0.35 24.97 8.65
C GLN A 165 -0.48 23.53 8.14
N VAL A 166 0.57 22.74 8.34
CA VAL A 166 0.61 21.30 8.05
C VAL A 166 1.03 20.56 9.30
N LEU A 167 0.33 19.46 9.62
CA LEU A 167 0.67 18.54 10.70
C LEU A 167 1.11 17.21 10.10
N PHE A 168 2.25 16.69 10.55
CA PHE A 168 2.72 15.36 10.19
C PHE A 168 2.36 14.37 11.31
N GLU A 169 1.61 13.32 10.96
CA GLU A 169 1.23 12.21 11.84
C GLU A 169 2.22 11.06 11.65
N GLY A 170 2.65 10.43 12.75
CA GLY A 170 3.66 9.36 12.78
C GLY A 170 3.15 8.08 13.42
#